data_AF-A0A3B9ATT1-F1
#
_entry.id   AF-A0A3B9ATT1-F1
#
_cell.length_a   1.000
_cell.length_b   1.000
_cell.length_c   1.000
_cell.angle_alpha   90.00
_cell.angle_beta   90.00
_cell.angle_gamma   90.00
#
_symmetry.space_group_name_H-M   'P 1'
#
loop_
_entity.id
_entity.type
_entity.pdbx_description
1 polymer ?
#
loop_
_entity_poly.entity_id
_entity_poly.type
_entity_poly.pdbx_seq_one_letter_code
_entity_poly.pdbx_strand_id
1 'polypeptide(L)'
;MLYGKTNQPTKETYRLIIATIIDSEEDIYFLSNIDGKELDCEQITEVYKKRWQIEVFFKFLKQEFNFKHLLSRNENGIQVVLFSTLIAAMLVLVYKQANQIEGYKMAKLRFMNDLEVEILKKTVELCQGNPHLLDCFTIW
;
A
#
# COMPACT_ATOMS: atom_id res chain seq x y z
N MET A 1 12.24 -33.98 3.42
CA MET A 1 12.89 -33.49 2.18
C MET A 1 11.80 -32.94 1.28
N LEU A 2 11.97 -31.73 0.74
CA LEU A 2 11.02 -31.15 -0.19
C LEU A 2 11.40 -31.54 -1.62
N TYR A 3 10.42 -31.98 -2.40
CA TYR A 3 10.61 -32.42 -3.78
C TYR A 3 10.18 -31.31 -4.74
N GLY A 4 11.02 -31.01 -5.72
CA GLY A 4 10.68 -30.07 -6.79
C GLY A 4 9.71 -30.68 -7.81
N LYS A 5 9.28 -29.87 -8.79
CA LYS A 5 8.41 -30.30 -9.91
C LYS A 5 8.96 -31.50 -10.71
N THR A 6 10.27 -31.71 -10.66
CA THR A 6 11.01 -32.80 -11.33
C THR A 6 11.17 -34.04 -10.44
N ASN A 7 10.52 -34.09 -9.27
CA ASN A 7 10.65 -35.16 -8.26
C ASN A 7 12.09 -35.38 -7.77
N GLN A 8 12.97 -34.41 -7.98
CA GLN A 8 14.32 -34.39 -7.44
C GLN A 8 14.30 -33.69 -6.07
N PRO A 9 15.07 -34.19 -5.09
CA PRO A 9 15.22 -33.51 -3.81
C PRO A 9 15.84 -32.14 -4.05
N THR A 10 15.27 -31.12 -3.41
CA THR A 10 15.82 -29.77 -3.44
C THR A 10 17.22 -29.75 -2.80
N LYS A 11 18.17 -29.07 -3.45
CA LYS A 11 19.54 -28.89 -2.92
C LYS A 11 19.61 -27.90 -1.76
N GLU A 12 18.65 -26.98 -1.72
CA GLU A 12 18.60 -25.91 -0.74
C GLU A 12 18.00 -26.37 0.59
N THR A 13 18.55 -25.87 1.69
CA THR A 13 18.02 -26.09 3.04
C THR A 13 16.85 -25.14 3.30
N TYR A 14 15.73 -25.68 3.74
CA TYR A 14 14.57 -24.89 4.15
C TYR A 14 14.28 -25.11 5.63
N ARG A 15 13.85 -24.04 6.29
CA ARG A 15 13.38 -24.03 7.67
C ARG A 15 11.86 -24.12 7.67
N LEU A 16 11.34 -25.11 8.38
CA LEU A 16 9.91 -25.23 8.69
C LEU A 16 9.66 -24.61 10.07
N ILE A 17 8.67 -23.72 10.15
CA ILE A 17 8.22 -23.09 11.38
C ILE A 17 6.75 -23.45 11.56
N ILE A 18 6.39 -23.88 12.75
CA ILE A 18 5.02 -24.26 13.11
C ILE A 18 4.56 -23.25 14.15
N ALA A 19 3.47 -22.56 13.88
CA ALA A 19 2.81 -21.68 14.85
C ALA A 19 1.40 -22.18 15.10
N THR A 20 1.08 -22.40 16.37
CA THR A 20 -0.25 -22.82 16.79
C THR A 20 -1.08 -21.60 17.15
N ILE A 21 -2.27 -21.49 16.57
CA ILE A 21 -3.23 -20.45 16.95
C ILE A 21 -3.86 -20.85 18.29
N ILE A 22 -3.72 -19.99 19.30
CA ILE A 22 -4.20 -20.26 20.66
C ILE A 22 -5.73 -20.43 20.70
N ASP A 23 -6.47 -19.67 19.90
CA ASP A 23 -7.95 -19.68 19.89
C ASP A 23 -8.56 -20.87 19.12
N SER A 24 -7.93 -21.35 18.06
CA SER A 24 -8.48 -22.42 17.21
C SER A 24 -7.80 -23.77 17.36
N GLU A 25 -6.71 -23.84 18.14
CA GLU A 25 -5.81 -25.02 18.23
C GLU A 25 -5.31 -25.52 16.86
N GLU A 26 -5.35 -24.66 15.83
CA GLU A 26 -4.90 -25.00 14.49
C GLU A 26 -3.40 -24.68 14.32
N ASP A 27 -2.67 -25.60 13.71
CA ASP A 27 -1.27 -25.42 13.34
C ASP A 27 -1.14 -24.76 11.97
N ILE A 28 -0.41 -23.64 11.93
CA ILE A 28 0.00 -22.97 10.70
C ILE A 28 1.47 -23.29 10.43
N TYR A 29 1.73 -23.74 9.21
CA TYR A 29 3.06 -24.10 8.74
C TYR A 29 3.63 -23.00 7.86
N PHE A 30 4.79 -22.47 8.23
CA PHE A 30 5.56 -21.51 7.45
C PHE A 30 6.84 -22.16 6.95
N LEU A 31 7.12 -22.01 5.66
CA LEU A 31 8.35 -22.48 5.06
C LEU A 31 9.19 -21.27 4.64
N SER A 32 10.43 -21.21 5.13
CA SER A 32 11.36 -20.13 4.84
C SER A 32 12.73 -20.67 4.45
N ASN A 33 13.43 -19.95 3.58
CA ASN A 33 14.86 -20.17 3.28
C ASN A 33 15.78 -19.25 4.10
N ILE A 34 15.23 -18.47 5.02
CA ILE A 34 15.98 -17.54 5.87
C ILE A 34 16.56 -18.28 7.07
N ASP A 35 17.86 -18.07 7.33
CA ASP A 35 18.57 -18.69 8.45
C ASP A 35 18.03 -18.19 9.80
N GLY A 36 18.02 -19.06 10.80
CA GLY A 36 17.56 -18.71 12.15
C GLY A 36 18.44 -17.70 12.89
N LYS A 37 19.66 -17.46 12.41
CA LYS A 37 20.54 -16.38 12.90
C LYS A 37 20.16 -15.02 12.33
N GLU A 38 19.48 -14.96 11.18
CA GLU A 38 19.03 -13.71 10.56
C GLU A 38 17.66 -13.28 11.06
N LEU A 39 16.71 -14.21 11.08
CA LEU A 39 15.37 -13.96 11.61
C LEU A 39 14.91 -15.11 12.49
N ASP A 40 14.37 -14.77 13.66
CA ASP A 40 13.76 -15.77 14.53
C ASP A 40 12.37 -16.21 14.03
N CYS A 41 11.84 -17.30 14.58
CA CYS A 41 10.51 -17.84 14.29
C CYS A 41 9.43 -16.75 14.37
N GLU A 42 9.44 -15.95 15.44
CA GLU A 42 8.47 -14.88 15.64
C GLU A 42 8.53 -13.85 14.51
N GLN A 43 9.72 -13.37 14.18
CA GLN A 43 9.91 -12.37 13.12
C GLN A 43 9.45 -12.88 11.75
N ILE A 44 9.67 -14.16 11.44
CA ILE A 44 9.19 -14.76 10.20
C ILE A 44 7.65 -14.78 10.15
N THR A 45 7.00 -15.12 11.27
CA THR A 45 5.53 -15.06 11.34
C THR A 45 5.00 -13.62 11.21
N GLU A 46 5.67 -12.63 11.79
CA GLU A 46 5.33 -11.22 11.64
C GLU A 46 5.49 -10.71 10.21
N VAL A 47 6.58 -11.10 9.54
CA VAL A 47 6.79 -10.79 8.11
C VAL A 47 5.66 -11.39 7.28
N TYR A 48 5.24 -12.62 7.57
CA TYR A 48 4.10 -13.22 6.88
C TYR A 48 2.77 -12.50 7.18
N LYS A 49 2.56 -11.97 8.40
CA LYS A 49 1.37 -11.14 8.70
C LYS A 49 1.29 -9.92 7.79
N LYS A 50 2.42 -9.34 7.37
CA LYS A 50 2.45 -8.22 6.41
C LYS A 50 1.92 -8.60 5.02
N ARG A 51 1.78 -9.89 4.68
CA ARG A 51 1.15 -10.37 3.44
C ARG A 51 -0.24 -9.77 3.25
N TRP A 52 -1.03 -9.61 4.32
CA TRP A 52 -2.37 -9.01 4.21
C TRP A 52 -2.35 -7.56 3.72
N GLN A 53 -1.29 -6.81 4.03
CA GLN A 53 -1.17 -5.41 3.63
C GLN A 53 -1.15 -5.25 2.10
N ILE A 54 -0.59 -6.22 1.37
CA ILE A 54 -0.57 -6.20 -0.10
C ILE A 54 -1.99 -6.36 -0.68
N GLU A 55 -2.84 -7.17 -0.04
CA GLU A 55 -4.22 -7.36 -0.50
C GLU A 55 -5.05 -6.09 -0.29
N VAL A 56 -4.85 -5.42 0.85
CA VAL A 56 -5.49 -4.12 1.12
C VAL A 56 -5.00 -3.07 0.11
N PHE A 57 -3.70 -3.06 -0.21
CA PHE A 57 -3.14 -2.17 -1.25
C PHE A 57 -3.76 -2.45 -2.62
N PHE A 58 -3.83 -3.70 -3.06
CA PHE A 58 -4.45 -4.05 -4.34
C PHE A 58 -5.95 -3.74 -4.38
N LYS A 59 -6.66 -3.92 -3.26
CA LYS A 59 -8.06 -3.53 -3.13
C LYS A 59 -8.22 -2.02 -3.30
N PHE A 60 -7.38 -1.23 -2.65
CA PHE A 60 -7.35 0.24 -2.83
C PHE A 60 -7.01 0.61 -4.28
N LEU A 61 -5.96 0.04 -4.86
CA LEU A 61 -5.56 0.33 -6.23
C LEU A 61 -6.67 0.02 -7.24
N LYS A 62 -7.37 -1.11 -7.09
CA LYS A 62 -8.53 -1.47 -7.93
C LYS A 62 -9.72 -0.52 -7.75
N GLN A 63 -9.89 0.09 -6.57
CA GLN A 63 -10.92 1.12 -6.36
C GLN A 63 -10.55 2.44 -7.04
N GLU A 64 -9.26 2.79 -7.05
CA GLU A 64 -8.75 4.00 -7.71
C GLU A 64 -8.70 3.85 -9.24
N PHE A 65 -8.43 2.63 -9.74
CA PHE A 65 -8.67 2.27 -11.13
C PHE A 65 -10.17 2.18 -11.41
N ASN A 66 -10.79 3.32 -11.68
CA ASN A 66 -12.16 3.34 -12.14
C ASN A 66 -12.23 2.88 -13.61
N PHE A 67 -12.11 1.56 -13.84
CA PHE A 67 -12.20 0.92 -15.16
C PHE A 67 -13.54 1.19 -15.88
N LYS A 68 -14.52 1.78 -15.19
CA LYS A 68 -15.83 2.15 -15.77
C LYS A 68 -15.71 3.25 -16.82
N HIS A 69 -14.74 4.15 -16.71
CA HIS A 69 -14.53 5.25 -17.65
C HIS A 69 -13.05 5.38 -17.99
N LEU A 70 -12.54 4.42 -18.77
CA LEU A 70 -11.23 4.58 -19.38
C LEU A 70 -11.25 5.85 -20.26
N LEU A 71 -10.39 6.81 -19.93
CA LEU A 71 -10.22 8.08 -20.66
C LEU A 71 -9.82 7.83 -22.13
N SER A 72 -9.22 6.68 -22.42
CA SER A 72 -8.85 6.25 -23.75
C SER A 72 -8.92 4.73 -23.86
N ARG A 73 -9.34 4.22 -25.03
CA ARG A 73 -9.37 2.79 -25.36
C ARG A 73 -8.13 2.32 -26.14
N ASN A 74 -7.18 3.22 -26.38
CA ASN A 74 -5.89 2.88 -26.99
C ASN A 74 -4.95 2.31 -25.92
N GLU A 75 -4.13 1.33 -26.27
CA GLU A 75 -3.14 0.69 -25.39
C GLU A 75 -2.24 1.73 -24.71
N ASN A 76 -1.70 2.68 -25.48
CA ASN A 76 -0.87 3.76 -24.92
C ASN A 76 -1.64 4.62 -23.91
N GLY A 77 -2.92 4.88 -24.18
CA GLY A 77 -3.77 5.65 -23.28
C GLY A 77 -4.03 4.90 -21.97
N ILE A 78 -4.24 3.59 -22.04
CA ILE A 78 -4.39 2.72 -20.87
C ILE A 78 -3.09 2.68 -20.07
N GLN A 79 -1.93 2.57 -20.72
CA GLN A 79 -0.63 2.57 -20.04
C GLN A 79 -0.38 3.90 -19.30
N VAL A 80 -0.63 5.04 -19.95
CA VAL A 80 -0.44 6.36 -19.32
C VAL A 80 -1.35 6.54 -18.11
N VAL A 81 -2.64 6.20 -18.25
CA VAL A 81 -3.57 6.23 -17.11
C VAL A 81 -3.08 5.30 -16.01
N LEU A 82 -2.58 4.11 -16.37
CA LEU A 82 -2.11 3.14 -15.39
C LEU A 82 -0.93 3.67 -14.56
N PHE A 83 0.10 4.19 -15.23
CA PHE A 83 1.25 4.80 -14.56
C PHE A 83 0.85 6.03 -13.74
N SER A 84 -0.06 6.86 -14.25
CA SER A 84 -0.52 8.06 -13.54
C SER A 84 -1.28 7.70 -12.25
N THR A 85 -2.15 6.68 -12.30
CA THR A 85 -2.85 6.18 -11.11
C THR A 85 -1.89 5.55 -10.11
N LEU A 86 -0.87 4.82 -10.56
CA LEU A 86 0.16 4.25 -9.68
C LEU A 86 0.97 5.35 -8.98
N ILE A 87 1.37 6.41 -9.71
CA ILE A 87 2.08 7.55 -9.14
C ILE A 87 1.20 8.26 -8.10
N ALA A 88 -0.06 8.56 -8.42
CA ALA A 88 -1.00 9.17 -7.50
C ALA A 88 -1.22 8.31 -6.23
N ALA A 89 -1.36 6.98 -6.39
CA ALA A 89 -1.49 6.06 -5.27
C ALA A 89 -0.23 6.05 -4.37
N MET A 90 0.96 6.15 -4.96
CA MET A 90 2.21 6.28 -4.20
C MET A 90 2.26 7.60 -3.41
N LEU A 91 1.82 8.72 -3.99
CA LEU A 91 1.75 10.00 -3.28
C LEU A 91 0.82 9.93 -2.05
N VAL A 92 -0.36 9.33 -2.22
CA VAL A 92 -1.30 9.12 -1.11
C VAL A 92 -0.69 8.21 -0.03
N LEU A 93 0.07 7.17 -0.43
CA LEU A 93 0.78 6.31 0.51
C LEU A 93 1.86 7.04 1.30
N VAL A 94 2.65 7.89 0.64
CA VAL A 94 3.68 8.70 1.29
C VAL A 94 3.03 9.69 2.25
N TYR A 95 1.96 10.37 1.82
CA TYR A 95 1.20 11.28 2.68
C TYR A 95 0.59 10.56 3.89
N LYS A 96 0.04 9.36 3.69
CA LYS A 96 -0.48 8.51 4.75
C LYS A 96 0.60 8.20 5.79
N GLN A 97 1.79 7.82 5.34
CA GLN A 97 2.91 7.50 6.21
C GLN A 97 3.44 8.73 6.96
N ALA A 98 3.58 9.86 6.27
CA ALA A 98 4.06 11.11 6.85
C ALA A 98 3.12 11.65 7.95
N ASN A 99 1.80 11.51 7.74
CA ASN A 99 0.77 11.99 8.68
C ASN A 99 0.24 10.90 9.63
N GLN A 100 0.86 9.71 9.64
CA GLN A 100 0.48 8.58 10.50
C GLN A 100 -1.02 8.21 10.42
N ILE A 101 -1.61 8.28 9.23
CA ILE A 101 -3.03 7.98 9.01
C ILE A 101 -3.19 6.47 8.81
N GLU A 102 -4.08 5.81 9.53
CA GLU A 102 -4.25 4.35 9.40
C GLU A 102 -4.95 3.93 8.10
N GLY A 103 -5.97 4.69 7.69
CA GLY A 103 -6.88 4.34 6.59
C GLY A 103 -6.57 5.03 5.26
N TYR A 104 -6.54 4.26 4.17
CA TYR A 104 -6.35 4.77 2.81
C TYR A 104 -7.40 5.82 2.39
N LYS A 105 -8.67 5.62 2.76
CA LYS A 105 -9.76 6.56 2.45
C LYS A 105 -9.55 7.92 3.12
N MET A 106 -9.16 7.91 4.40
CA MET A 106 -8.92 9.13 5.17
C MET A 106 -7.66 9.85 4.68
N ALA A 107 -6.60 9.10 4.36
CA ALA A 107 -5.39 9.66 3.78
C ALA A 107 -5.66 10.35 2.44
N LYS A 108 -6.43 9.70 1.56
CA LYS A 108 -6.85 10.30 0.29
C LYS A 108 -7.68 11.57 0.49
N LEU A 109 -8.68 11.52 1.37
CA LEU A 109 -9.56 12.67 1.63
C LEU A 109 -8.76 13.87 2.13
N ARG A 110 -7.91 13.67 3.14
CA ARG A 110 -7.08 14.75 3.68
C ARG A 110 -6.06 15.25 2.67
N PHE A 111 -5.39 14.35 1.94
CA PHE A 111 -4.48 14.73 0.87
C PHE A 111 -5.16 15.62 -0.18
N MET A 112 -6.39 15.28 -0.59
CA MET A 112 -7.16 16.09 -1.53
C MET A 112 -7.52 17.46 -0.95
N ASN A 113 -8.03 17.50 0.28
CA ASN A 113 -8.39 18.77 0.93
C ASN A 113 -7.17 19.69 1.09
N ASP A 114 -6.04 19.16 1.56
CA ASP A 114 -4.81 19.92 1.73
C ASP A 114 -4.31 20.45 0.38
N LEU A 115 -4.33 19.60 -0.65
CA LEU A 115 -3.95 20.00 -2.00
C LEU A 115 -4.87 21.10 -2.56
N GLU A 116 -6.18 21.00 -2.35
CA GLU A 116 -7.14 22.02 -2.76
C GLU A 116 -6.88 23.36 -2.06
N VAL A 117 -6.61 23.33 -0.75
CA VAL A 117 -6.27 24.54 0.01
C VAL A 117 -4.99 25.18 -0.52
N GLU A 118 -3.95 24.39 -0.78
CA GLU A 118 -2.69 24.91 -1.32
C GLU A 118 -2.85 25.51 -2.73
N ILE A 119 -3.63 24.86 -3.60
CA ILE A 119 -3.97 25.40 -4.92
C ILE A 119 -4.76 26.71 -4.80
N LEU A 120 -5.73 26.78 -3.88
CA LEU A 120 -6.52 27.97 -3.63
C LEU A 120 -5.64 29.12 -3.12
N LYS A 121 -4.76 28.86 -2.15
CA LYS A 121 -3.80 29.84 -1.64
C LYS A 121 -2.95 30.40 -2.77
N LYS A 122 -2.41 29.53 -3.64
CA LYS A 122 -1.61 29.95 -4.79
C LYS A 122 -2.42 30.77 -5.80
N THR A 123 -3.68 30.41 -6.04
CA THR A 123 -4.57 31.14 -6.94
C THR A 123 -4.88 32.54 -6.40
N VAL A 124 -5.17 32.67 -5.10
CA VAL A 124 -5.40 33.95 -4.44
C VAL A 124 -4.16 34.83 -4.52
N GLU A 125 -2.97 34.28 -4.29
CA GLU A 125 -1.70 34.98 -4.42
C GLU A 125 -1.47 35.50 -5.86
N LEU A 126 -1.74 34.68 -6.87
CA LEU A 126 -1.65 35.07 -8.28
C LEU A 126 -2.62 36.21 -8.64
N CYS A 127 -3.77 36.25 -7.99
CA CYS A 127 -4.77 37.32 -8.13
C CYS A 127 -4.47 38.54 -7.23
N GLN A 128 -3.29 38.61 -6.58
CA GLN A 128 -2.90 39.67 -5.63
C GLN A 128 -3.82 39.80 -4.40
N GLY A 129 -4.57 38.74 -4.08
CA GLY A 129 -5.33 38.64 -2.84
C GLY A 129 -4.46 38.19 -1.66
N ASN A 130 -5.00 38.27 -0.44
CA ASN A 130 -4.30 37.81 0.77
C ASN A 130 -4.64 36.33 1.07
N PRO A 131 -3.69 35.38 0.93
CA PRO A 131 -3.94 33.94 1.14
C PRO A 131 -4.24 33.57 2.60
N HIS A 132 -3.80 34.39 3.57
CA HIS A 132 -3.99 34.11 5.00
C HIS A 132 -5.46 34.10 5.45
N LEU A 133 -6.35 34.67 4.65
CA LEU A 133 -7.79 34.62 4.91
C LEU A 133 -8.36 33.19 4.76
N LEU A 134 -7.62 32.28 4.10
CA LEU A 134 -7.99 30.88 3.93
C LEU A 134 -7.58 29.99 5.13
N ASP A 135 -6.69 30.47 6.01
CA ASP A 135 -6.26 29.71 7.19
C ASP A 135 -7.40 29.53 8.21
N CYS A 136 -8.45 30.37 8.15
CA CYS A 136 -9.66 30.18 8.95
C CYS A 136 -10.48 28.93 8.55
N PHE A 137 -10.28 28.37 7.36
CA PHE A 137 -11.01 27.20 6.87
C PHE A 137 -10.27 25.87 7.12
N THR A 138 -9.02 25.89 7.61
CA THR A 138 -8.17 24.69 7.77
C THR A 138 -8.27 24.01 9.15
N ILE A 139 -9.21 24.41 10.01
CA ILE A 139 -9.40 23.82 11.35
C ILE A 139 -10.46 22.71 11.31
N TRP A 140 -10.21 21.57 10.64
CA TRP A 140 -11.01 20.33 10.80
C TRP A 140 -10.19 19.06 10.49
#